data_AF-A0AAP8KND1-F1
#
_entry.id   AF-A0AAP8KND1-F1
#
_cell.length_a   1.000
_cell.length_b   1.000
_cell.length_c   1.000
_cell.angle_alpha   90.00
_cell.angle_beta   90.00
_cell.angle_gamma   90.00
#
_symmetry.space_group_name_H-M   'P 1'
#
loop_
_entity.id
_entity.type
_entity.pdbx_description
1 polymer ?
#
loop_
_entity_poly.entity_id
_entity_poly.type
_entity_poly.pdbx_seq_one_letter_code
_entity_poly.pdbx_strand_id
1 'polypeptide(L)'
;MNSFFERYKPVFEVVARLLGNGWRVNLLDDCPYRIKLTTPELKRYALTAREEKGRLVIHGFVESRQWHGNGARCTVSSSRSATGIADDICHKILTTAREDVKKALEAEQAQQDAQEQETIIKGMLSQLVTLDNWHDALTGFKAENGISGKITDHFNGYGLFVQGLSVEQLIKLTGAIKHL
;
A
#
# COMPACT_ATOMS: atom_id res chain seq x y z
N MET A 1 2.58 32.76 -19.29
CA MET A 1 3.40 32.41 -18.11
C MET A 1 3.65 30.92 -18.22
N ASN A 2 4.88 30.46 -18.42
CA ASN A 2 5.13 29.02 -18.60
C ASN A 2 4.86 28.30 -17.26
N SER A 3 4.12 27.20 -17.31
CA SER A 3 3.87 26.36 -16.13
C SER A 3 5.17 25.80 -15.56
N PHE A 4 5.15 25.38 -14.29
CA PHE A 4 6.30 24.69 -13.68
C PHE A 4 6.76 23.51 -14.55
N PHE A 5 5.80 22.72 -15.02
CA PHE A 5 6.05 21.59 -15.91
C PHE A 5 6.77 22.01 -17.21
N GLU A 6 6.26 23.01 -17.93
CA GLU A 6 6.88 23.49 -19.18
C GLU A 6 8.29 24.04 -18.96
N ARG A 7 8.51 24.74 -17.84
CA ARG A 7 9.81 25.34 -17.49
C ARG A 7 10.85 24.28 -17.16
N TYR A 8 10.48 23.26 -16.38
CA TYR A 8 11.43 22.30 -15.81
C TYR A 8 11.48 20.95 -16.55
N LYS A 9 10.51 20.61 -17.41
CA LYS A 9 10.54 19.39 -18.22
C LYS A 9 11.85 19.23 -19.00
N PRO A 10 12.36 20.22 -19.76
CA PRO A 10 13.61 20.06 -20.49
C PRO A 10 14.82 19.78 -19.58
N VAL A 11 14.84 20.39 -18.39
CA VAL A 11 15.89 20.14 -17.38
C VAL A 11 15.80 18.70 -16.88
N PHE A 12 14.61 18.25 -16.51
CA PHE A 12 14.41 16.90 -15.97
C PHE A 12 14.50 15.79 -17.02
N GLU A 13 14.34 16.08 -18.31
CA GLU A 13 14.69 15.17 -19.40
C GLU A 13 16.21 14.95 -19.51
N VAL A 14 17.02 15.98 -19.23
CA VAL A 14 18.48 15.83 -19.11
C VAL A 14 18.83 15.04 -17.84
N VAL A 15 18.23 15.38 -16.70
CA VAL A 15 18.41 14.65 -15.44
C VAL A 15 18.10 13.17 -15.64
N ALA A 16 16.96 12.83 -16.23
CA ALA A 16 16.56 11.45 -16.48
C ALA A 16 17.60 10.69 -17.35
N ARG A 17 18.14 11.33 -18.38
CA ARG A 17 19.23 10.74 -19.18
C ARG A 17 20.50 10.51 -18.37
N LEU A 18 20.87 11.44 -17.50
CA LEU A 18 22.06 11.34 -16.64
C LEU A 18 21.91 10.27 -15.54
N LEU A 19 20.70 10.06 -15.02
CA LEU A 19 20.41 8.97 -14.09
C LEU A 19 20.54 7.58 -14.75
N GLY A 20 20.50 7.51 -16.09
CA GLY A 20 20.60 6.26 -16.85
C GLY A 20 19.43 5.31 -16.60
N ASN A 21 19.64 4.01 -16.79
CA ASN A 21 18.72 2.95 -16.35
C ASN A 21 17.25 3.15 -16.78
N GLY A 22 17.02 3.72 -17.96
CA GLY A 22 15.67 3.94 -18.51
C GLY A 22 14.81 4.96 -17.76
N TRP A 23 15.39 5.80 -16.90
CA TRP A 23 14.68 6.93 -16.29
C TRP A 23 14.09 7.86 -17.36
N ARG A 24 12.84 8.28 -17.16
CA ARG A 24 12.12 9.18 -18.07
C ARG A 24 11.11 10.04 -17.34
N VAL A 25 10.82 11.21 -17.90
CA VAL A 25 9.68 12.03 -17.47
C VAL A 25 8.39 11.29 -17.81
N ASN A 26 7.52 11.11 -16.82
CA ASN A 26 6.23 10.48 -17.00
C ASN A 26 5.24 11.50 -17.59
N LEU A 27 4.92 11.34 -18.88
CA LEU A 27 3.98 12.21 -19.59
C LEU A 27 2.50 11.85 -19.32
N LEU A 28 2.23 10.72 -18.66
CA LEU A 28 0.90 10.35 -18.21
C LEU A 28 0.51 11.01 -16.88
N ASP A 29 1.47 11.66 -16.22
CA ASP A 29 1.21 12.44 -15.01
C ASP A 29 0.60 13.80 -15.42
N ASP A 30 -0.65 14.03 -15.02
CA ASP A 30 -1.44 15.21 -15.41
C ASP A 30 -1.27 16.41 -14.45
N CYS A 31 -0.35 16.31 -13.48
CA CYS A 31 -0.15 17.34 -12.47
C CYS A 31 0.80 18.45 -12.98
N PRO A 32 0.31 19.68 -13.26
CA PRO A 32 1.12 20.74 -13.89
C PRO A 32 2.16 21.36 -12.94
N TYR A 33 2.07 21.05 -11.64
CA TYR A 33 2.90 21.61 -10.57
C TYR A 33 4.06 20.70 -10.15
N ARG A 34 4.24 19.55 -10.81
CA ARG A 34 5.34 18.63 -10.53
C ARG A 34 5.90 18.02 -11.81
N ILE A 35 7.15 17.58 -11.75
CA ILE A 35 7.73 16.64 -12.71
C ILE A 35 7.78 15.28 -12.03
N LYS A 36 7.17 14.27 -12.63
CA LYS A 36 7.33 12.87 -12.18
C LYS A 36 8.31 12.15 -13.09
N LEU A 37 9.29 11.46 -12.51
CA LEU A 37 10.18 10.53 -13.23
C LEU A 37 9.85 9.10 -12.82
N THR A 38 9.97 8.18 -13.78
CA THR A 38 9.84 6.73 -13.57
C THR A 38 10.91 5.99 -14.37
N THR A 39 11.19 4.75 -13.98
CA THR A 39 12.09 3.84 -14.69
C THR A 39 11.49 2.42 -14.72
N PRO A 40 11.72 1.63 -15.78
CA PRO A 40 11.36 0.21 -15.79
C PRO A 40 12.23 -0.65 -14.85
N GLU A 41 13.45 -0.21 -14.51
CA GLU A 41 14.41 -0.95 -13.66
C GLU A 41 14.00 -0.96 -12.19
N LEU A 42 13.37 0.11 -11.73
CA LEU A 42 12.80 0.23 -10.39
C LEU A 42 11.29 0.38 -10.52
N LYS A 43 10.63 -0.72 -10.90
CA LYS A 43 9.16 -0.75 -11.01
C LYS A 43 8.56 -0.21 -9.73
N ARG A 44 7.59 0.71 -9.90
CA ARG A 44 6.80 1.33 -8.82
C ARG A 44 7.57 2.29 -7.93
N TYR A 45 8.86 2.54 -8.19
CA TYR A 45 9.53 3.67 -7.60
C TYR A 45 9.38 4.89 -8.51
N ALA A 46 9.04 6.03 -7.91
CA ALA A 46 8.88 7.28 -8.63
C ALA A 46 9.72 8.37 -7.96
N LEU A 47 10.24 9.28 -8.78
CA LEU A 47 10.74 10.56 -8.32
C LEU A 47 9.70 11.62 -8.65
N THR A 48 9.50 12.57 -7.75
CA THR A 48 8.72 13.77 -8.05
C THR A 48 9.55 14.99 -7.68
N ALA A 49 9.51 16.01 -8.53
CA ALA A 49 10.12 17.29 -8.28
C ALA A 49 9.06 18.38 -8.37
N ARG A 50 9.03 19.30 -7.41
CA ARG A 50 8.16 20.47 -7.40
C ARG A 50 8.90 21.69 -6.86
N GLU A 51 8.38 22.87 -7.13
CA GLU A 51 8.91 24.10 -6.52
C GLU A 51 8.21 24.37 -5.18
N GLU A 52 8.99 24.59 -4.14
CA GLU A 52 8.51 25.07 -2.84
C GLU A 52 9.42 26.19 -2.35
N LYS A 53 8.84 27.34 -2.02
CA LYS A 53 9.57 28.50 -1.46
C LYS A 53 10.82 28.87 -2.29
N GLY A 54 10.70 28.83 -3.62
CA GLY A 54 11.77 29.18 -4.58
C GLY A 54 12.88 28.12 -4.75
N ARG A 55 12.69 26.92 -4.22
CA ARG A 55 13.62 25.79 -4.32
C ARG A 55 12.95 24.59 -4.95
N LEU A 56 13.73 23.76 -5.62
CA LEU A 56 13.25 22.47 -6.12
C LEU A 56 13.33 21.45 -4.98
N VAL A 57 12.19 20.88 -4.62
CA VAL A 57 12.07 19.78 -3.67
C VAL A 57 11.83 18.51 -4.46
N ILE A 58 12.71 17.53 -4.27
CA ILE A 58 12.69 16.26 -4.99
C ILE A 58 12.47 15.15 -3.97
N HIS A 59 11.46 14.32 -4.23
CA HIS A 59 11.08 13.17 -3.40
C HIS A 59 11.19 11.89 -4.21
N GLY A 60 11.79 10.86 -3.64
CA GLY A 60 11.70 9.48 -4.11
C GLY A 60 10.85 8.64 -3.17
N PHE A 61 9.94 7.87 -3.75
CA PHE A 61 9.01 7.03 -3.00
C PHE A 61 8.53 5.85 -3.83
N VAL A 62 7.99 4.85 -3.14
CA VAL A 62 7.31 3.71 -3.77
C VAL A 62 5.82 3.99 -3.89
N GLU A 63 5.27 3.74 -5.07
CA GLU A 63 3.84 3.77 -5.35
C GLU A 63 3.18 2.48 -4.86
N SER A 64 2.93 2.42 -3.55
CA SER A 64 2.20 1.33 -2.89
C SER A 64 1.04 1.87 -2.05
N ARG A 65 -0.05 1.09 -2.00
CA ARG A 65 -1.18 1.30 -1.10
C ARG A 65 -1.01 0.58 0.24
N GLN A 66 -0.13 -0.42 0.29
CA GLN A 66 0.05 -1.30 1.45
C GLN A 66 1.29 -0.95 2.25
N TRP A 67 2.16 -0.14 1.68
CA TRP A 67 3.37 0.32 2.34
C TRP A 67 3.55 1.82 2.17
N HIS A 68 3.77 2.48 3.30
CA HIS A 68 4.07 3.90 3.38
C HIS A 68 5.41 4.07 4.09
N GLY A 69 6.48 4.21 3.32
CA GLY A 69 7.77 4.64 3.85
C GLY A 69 7.85 6.17 4.00
N ASN A 70 8.83 6.63 4.77
CA ASN A 70 9.17 8.05 4.86
C ASN A 70 9.69 8.63 3.52
N GLY A 71 10.07 7.75 2.59
CA GLY A 71 10.73 8.10 1.33
C GLY A 71 12.08 8.77 1.57
N ALA A 72 12.75 9.14 0.48
CA ALA A 72 13.95 9.95 0.53
C ALA A 72 13.70 11.28 -0.17
N ARG A 73 14.32 12.35 0.33
CA ARG A 73 14.12 13.70 -0.21
C ARG A 73 15.41 14.49 -0.26
N CYS A 74 15.52 15.37 -1.24
CA CYS A 74 16.54 16.40 -1.28
C CYS A 74 15.95 17.72 -1.77
N THR A 75 16.63 18.83 -1.43
CA THR A 75 16.21 20.16 -1.83
C THR A 75 17.37 20.91 -2.45
N VAL A 76 17.18 21.42 -3.67
CA VAL A 76 18.23 22.06 -4.47
C VAL A 76 17.81 23.46 -4.89
N SER A 77 18.79 24.30 -5.25
CA SER A 77 18.51 25.62 -5.83
C SER A 77 17.75 25.46 -7.15
N SER A 78 16.86 26.40 -7.47
CA SER A 78 16.20 26.50 -8.78
C SER A 78 17.19 26.74 -9.94
N SER A 79 18.41 27.21 -9.63
CA SER A 79 19.52 27.41 -10.56
C SER A 79 20.51 26.24 -10.63
N ARG A 80 20.29 25.15 -9.89
CA ARG A 80 21.17 23.97 -9.90
C ARG A 80 21.19 23.34 -11.31
N SER A 81 22.38 22.97 -11.78
CA SER A 81 22.53 22.30 -13.08
C SER A 81 21.91 20.91 -13.08
N ALA A 82 21.49 20.42 -14.26
CA ALA A 82 20.93 19.08 -14.40
C ALA A 82 21.87 17.98 -13.88
N THR A 83 23.18 18.10 -14.10
CA THR A 83 24.19 17.19 -13.55
C THR A 83 24.20 17.20 -12.02
N GLY A 84 24.22 18.39 -11.41
CA GLY A 84 24.18 18.49 -9.95
C GLY A 84 22.89 17.92 -9.36
N ILE A 85 21.75 18.11 -10.03
CA ILE A 85 20.47 17.51 -9.62
C ILE A 85 20.53 15.98 -9.71
N ALA A 86 21.06 15.43 -10.81
CA ALA A 86 21.20 13.98 -10.98
C ALA A 86 22.12 13.36 -9.91
N ASP A 87 23.27 14.00 -9.63
CA ASP A 87 24.18 13.55 -8.57
C ASP A 87 23.51 13.58 -7.20
N ASP A 88 22.77 14.66 -6.89
CA ASP A 88 22.02 14.78 -5.64
C ASP A 88 20.96 13.68 -5.51
N ILE A 89 20.26 13.33 -6.60
CA ILE A 89 19.28 12.22 -6.62
C ILE A 89 19.98 10.88 -6.39
N CYS A 90 21.07 10.59 -7.10
CA CYS A 90 21.81 9.33 -6.99
C CYS A 90 22.29 9.07 -5.56
N HIS A 91 22.89 10.08 -4.91
CA HIS A 91 23.53 9.90 -3.61
C HIS A 91 22.58 10.05 -2.42
N LYS A 92 21.48 10.81 -2.57
CA LYS A 92 20.58 11.12 -1.45
C LYS A 92 19.23 10.42 -1.51
N ILE A 93 18.81 9.96 -2.69
CA ILE A 93 17.48 9.37 -2.89
C ILE A 93 17.60 7.91 -3.34
N LEU A 94 18.36 7.64 -4.39
CA LEU A 94 18.39 6.30 -4.99
C LEU A 94 19.16 5.25 -4.17
N THR A 95 19.89 5.66 -3.14
CA THR A 95 20.61 4.76 -2.22
C THR A 95 19.68 3.82 -1.46
N THR A 96 18.46 4.24 -1.12
CA THR A 96 17.46 3.43 -0.40
C THR A 96 16.38 2.85 -1.31
N ALA A 97 16.31 3.28 -2.57
CA ALA A 97 15.18 3.00 -3.45
C ALA A 97 14.90 1.49 -3.63
N ARG A 98 15.94 0.66 -3.76
CA ARG A 98 15.79 -0.80 -3.90
C ARG A 98 15.23 -1.45 -2.63
N GLU A 99 15.67 -1.00 -1.46
CA GLU A 99 15.19 -1.52 -0.18
C GLU A 99 13.73 -1.12 0.04
N ASP A 100 13.38 0.12 -0.28
CA ASP A 100 12.00 0.61 -0.20
C ASP A 100 11.07 -0.21 -1.10
N VAL A 101 11.47 -0.47 -2.36
CA VAL A 101 10.69 -1.32 -3.29
C VAL A 101 10.54 -2.73 -2.74
N LYS A 102 11.60 -3.31 -2.16
CA LYS A 102 11.54 -4.65 -1.56
C LYS A 102 10.52 -4.70 -0.42
N LYS A 103 10.57 -3.75 0.51
CA LYS A 103 9.62 -3.68 1.63
C LYS A 103 8.17 -3.52 1.17
N ALA A 104 7.96 -2.71 0.13
CA ALA A 104 6.62 -2.55 -0.44
C ALA A 104 6.10 -3.85 -1.08
N LEU A 105 6.96 -4.61 -1.77
CA LEU A 105 6.59 -5.92 -2.32
C LEU A 105 6.26 -6.93 -1.22
N GLU A 106 7.06 -6.98 -0.15
CA GLU A 106 6.81 -7.85 1.01
C GLU A 106 5.47 -7.51 1.68
N ALA A 107 5.16 -6.23 1.88
CA ALA A 107 3.90 -5.79 2.46
C ALA A 107 2.69 -6.17 1.60
N GLU A 108 2.83 -6.12 0.28
CA GLU A 108 1.77 -6.51 -0.64
C GLU A 108 1.55 -8.00 -0.72
N GLN A 109 2.64 -8.79 -0.70
CA GLN A 109 2.52 -10.24 -0.62
C GLN A 109 1.83 -10.64 0.69
N ALA A 110 2.25 -10.06 1.82
CA ALA A 110 1.62 -10.33 3.11
C ALA A 110 0.12 -9.98 3.12
N GLN A 111 -0.28 -8.91 2.42
CA GLN A 111 -1.69 -8.57 2.28
C GLN A 111 -2.44 -9.59 1.40
N GLN A 112 -1.84 -10.01 0.28
CA GLN A 112 -2.44 -11.03 -0.59
C GLN A 112 -2.62 -12.35 0.15
N ASP A 113 -1.59 -12.80 0.86
CA ASP A 113 -1.63 -14.02 1.67
C ASP A 113 -2.74 -13.95 2.73
N ALA A 114 -2.89 -12.79 3.39
CA ALA A 114 -3.96 -12.57 4.37
C ALA A 114 -5.36 -12.63 3.73
N GLN A 115 -5.53 -12.04 2.54
CA GLN A 115 -6.80 -12.09 1.80
C GLN A 115 -7.15 -13.49 1.30
N GLU A 116 -6.15 -14.24 0.85
CA GLU A 116 -6.30 -15.64 0.45
C GLU A 116 -6.70 -16.50 1.65
N GLN A 117 -6.02 -16.34 2.78
CA GLN A 117 -6.36 -17.04 4.03
C GLN A 117 -7.79 -16.72 4.48
N GLU A 118 -8.19 -15.44 4.48
CA GLU A 118 -9.56 -15.02 4.80
C GLU A 118 -10.58 -15.69 3.86
N THR A 119 -10.28 -15.75 2.56
CA THR A 119 -11.14 -16.39 1.56
C THR A 119 -11.28 -17.89 1.82
N ILE A 120 -10.20 -18.58 2.15
CA ILE A 120 -10.19 -20.01 2.50
C ILE A 120 -11.05 -20.25 3.74
N ILE A 121 -10.89 -19.45 4.79
CA ILE A 121 -11.67 -19.58 6.03
C ILE A 121 -13.15 -19.36 5.77
N LYS A 122 -13.51 -18.31 5.03
CA LYS A 122 -14.90 -18.07 4.62
C LYS A 122 -15.44 -19.25 3.80
N GLY A 123 -14.67 -19.79 2.86
CA GLY A 123 -15.06 -20.96 2.08
C GLY A 123 -15.31 -22.23 2.92
N MET A 124 -14.53 -22.45 3.98
CA MET A 124 -14.76 -23.55 4.93
C MET A 124 -16.01 -23.31 5.78
N LEU A 125 -16.18 -22.10 6.31
CA LEU A 125 -17.32 -21.75 7.15
C LEU A 125 -18.64 -21.79 6.37
N SER A 126 -18.63 -21.42 5.09
CA SER A 126 -19.82 -21.46 4.24
C SER A 126 -20.36 -22.86 3.98
N GLN A 127 -19.56 -23.91 4.24
CA GLN A 127 -20.05 -25.29 4.20
C GLN A 127 -20.89 -25.66 5.44
N LEU A 128 -20.76 -24.89 6.52
CA LEU A 128 -21.40 -25.17 7.81
C LEU A 128 -22.61 -24.27 8.07
N VAL A 129 -22.54 -23.01 7.63
CA VAL A 129 -23.55 -21.98 7.91
C VAL A 129 -23.66 -21.01 6.73
N THR A 130 -24.81 -20.35 6.60
CA THR A 130 -24.95 -19.25 5.64
C THR A 130 -24.14 -18.06 6.15
N LEU A 131 -23.19 -17.58 5.37
CA LEU A 131 -22.41 -16.40 5.72
C LEU A 131 -23.22 -15.13 5.51
N ASP A 132 -22.98 -14.15 6.39
CA ASP A 132 -23.57 -12.82 6.32
C ASP A 132 -22.50 -11.76 6.57
N ASN A 133 -22.73 -10.53 6.14
CA ASN A 133 -21.82 -9.43 6.43
C ASN A 133 -22.06 -8.90 7.84
N TRP A 134 -21.00 -8.70 8.63
CA TRP A 134 -21.09 -8.14 9.97
C TRP A 134 -19.96 -7.13 10.19
N HIS A 135 -20.30 -5.97 10.76
CA HIS A 135 -19.34 -4.91 11.10
C HIS A 135 -18.31 -5.38 12.15
N ASP A 136 -17.03 -5.01 11.97
CA ASP A 136 -15.90 -5.41 12.85
C ASP A 136 -15.83 -6.92 13.10
N ALA A 137 -15.93 -7.71 12.03
CA ALA A 137 -15.78 -9.15 12.06
C ALA A 137 -15.16 -9.68 10.77
N LEU A 138 -14.60 -10.88 10.87
CA LEU A 138 -14.17 -11.65 9.70
C LEU A 138 -15.40 -11.95 8.83
N THR A 139 -16.45 -12.50 9.46
CA THR A 139 -17.75 -12.76 8.83
C THR A 139 -18.86 -12.90 9.87
N GLY A 140 -20.08 -12.55 9.49
CA GLY A 140 -21.29 -12.99 10.17
C GLY A 140 -21.73 -14.38 9.69
N PHE A 141 -22.64 -15.00 10.43
CA PHE A 141 -23.31 -16.22 10.00
C PHE A 141 -24.76 -16.30 10.48
N LYS A 142 -25.55 -17.09 9.75
CA LYS A 142 -26.91 -17.52 10.07
C LYS A 142 -27.02 -19.03 9.85
N ALA A 143 -27.57 -19.72 10.84
CA ALA A 143 -27.88 -21.13 10.80
C ALA A 143 -29.37 -21.34 10.55
N GLU A 144 -29.74 -22.48 9.96
CA GLU A 144 -31.12 -22.80 9.60
C GLU A 144 -32.07 -22.87 10.82
N ASN A 145 -31.53 -23.18 11.99
CA ASN A 145 -32.27 -23.25 13.25
C ASN A 145 -32.51 -21.87 13.89
N GLY A 146 -32.26 -20.77 13.18
CA GLY A 146 -32.49 -19.40 13.64
C GLY A 146 -31.35 -18.81 14.49
N ILE A 147 -30.30 -19.59 14.77
CA ILE A 147 -29.10 -19.08 15.45
C ILE A 147 -28.31 -18.20 14.47
N SER A 148 -27.77 -17.10 14.97
CA SER A 148 -26.89 -16.22 14.19
C SER A 148 -25.74 -15.73 15.04
N GLY A 149 -24.74 -15.14 14.40
CA GLY A 149 -23.57 -14.67 15.13
C GLY A 149 -22.50 -14.10 14.22
N LYS A 150 -21.32 -13.88 14.82
CA LYS A 150 -20.15 -13.40 14.10
C LYS A 150 -18.88 -14.11 14.55
N ILE A 151 -17.94 -14.17 13.62
CA ILE A 151 -16.59 -14.66 13.84
C ILE A 151 -15.65 -13.47 13.70
N THR A 152 -14.81 -13.24 14.70
CA THR A 152 -13.79 -12.19 14.70
C THR A 152 -12.41 -12.81 14.58
N ASP A 153 -11.51 -12.09 13.89
CA ASP A 153 -10.09 -12.44 13.83
C ASP A 153 -9.32 -11.49 14.75
N HIS A 154 -8.50 -12.04 15.63
CA HIS A 154 -7.67 -11.32 16.60
C HIS A 154 -6.26 -11.91 16.59
N PHE A 155 -5.30 -11.11 17.07
CA PHE A 155 -3.90 -11.56 17.19
C PHE A 155 -3.74 -12.85 18.01
N ASN A 156 -4.64 -13.13 18.95
CA ASN A 156 -4.64 -14.34 19.78
C ASN A 156 -5.57 -15.45 19.26
N GLY A 157 -6.02 -15.38 18.02
CA GLY A 157 -6.89 -16.37 17.38
C GLY A 157 -8.31 -15.86 17.10
N TYR A 158 -9.23 -16.79 16.87
CA TYR A 158 -10.59 -16.46 16.46
C TYR A 158 -11.54 -16.30 17.65
N GLY A 159 -12.40 -15.28 17.58
CA GLY A 159 -13.54 -15.10 18.48
C GLY A 159 -14.83 -15.59 17.84
N LEU A 160 -15.72 -16.16 18.65
CA LEU A 160 -17.05 -16.58 18.22
C LEU A 160 -18.11 -15.94 19.12
N PHE A 161 -18.99 -15.16 18.51
CA PHE A 161 -20.20 -14.62 19.15
C PHE A 161 -21.42 -15.32 18.57
N VAL A 162 -22.28 -15.84 19.44
CA VAL A 162 -23.49 -16.58 19.07
C VAL A 162 -24.69 -15.98 19.78
N GLN A 163 -25.78 -15.75 19.06
CA GLN A 163 -27.04 -15.20 19.57
C GLN A 163 -28.25 -16.00 19.05
N GLY A 164 -29.37 -15.88 19.76
CA GLY A 164 -30.59 -16.63 19.46
C GLY A 164 -30.62 -18.05 20.05
N LEU A 165 -29.76 -18.33 21.04
CA LEU A 165 -29.72 -19.62 21.74
C LEU A 165 -30.89 -19.75 22.73
N SER A 166 -31.54 -20.90 22.74
CA SER A 166 -32.36 -21.32 23.89
C SER A 166 -31.47 -21.71 25.07
N VAL A 167 -32.06 -21.83 26.28
CA VAL A 167 -31.33 -22.27 27.49
C VAL A 167 -30.68 -23.64 27.26
N GLU A 168 -31.38 -24.56 26.62
CA GLU A 168 -30.86 -25.89 26.30
C GLU A 168 -29.67 -25.83 25.33
N GLN A 169 -29.78 -25.03 24.26
CA GLN A 169 -28.70 -24.86 23.28
C GLN A 169 -27.47 -24.18 23.89
N LEU A 170 -27.68 -23.20 24.78
CA LEU A 170 -26.60 -22.54 25.53
C LEU A 170 -25.84 -23.55 26.41
N ILE A 171 -26.56 -24.40 27.15
CA ILE A 171 -25.94 -25.44 27.98
C ILE A 171 -25.17 -26.44 27.11
N LYS A 172 -25.76 -26.88 25.99
CA LYS A 172 -25.11 -27.81 25.05
C LYS A 172 -23.83 -27.22 24.46
N LEU A 173 -23.86 -25.98 23.98
CA LEU A 173 -22.70 -25.30 23.41
C LEU A 173 -21.60 -25.10 24.46
N THR A 174 -21.95 -24.64 25.66
CA THR A 174 -20.99 -24.46 26.76
C THR A 174 -20.37 -25.79 27.16
N GLY A 175 -21.16 -26.86 27.18
CA GLY A 175 -20.69 -28.23 27.39
C GLY A 175 -19.71 -28.70 26.32
N ALA A 176 -20.00 -28.44 25.04
CA ALA A 176 -19.09 -28.78 23.94
C ALA A 176 -17.75 -28.03 24.05
N ILE A 177 -17.78 -26.73 24.39
CA ILE A 177 -16.57 -25.91 24.56
C ILE A 177 -15.67 -26.45 25.68
N LYS A 178 -16.24 -26.97 26.77
CA LYS A 178 -15.46 -27.59 27.86
C LYS A 178 -14.60 -28.77 27.39
N HIS A 179 -14.94 -29.39 26.27
CA HIS A 179 -14.29 -30.59 25.73
C HIS A 179 -13.43 -30.32 24.47
N LEU A 180 -13.34 -29.06 24.03
CA LEU A 180 -12.40 -28.61 22.98
C LEU A 180 -11.00 -28.42 23.58
#